data_AF-A0A1S3YFC2-F1
#
_entry.id   AF-A0A1S3YFC2-F1
#
_cell.length_a   1.000
_cell.length_b   1.000
_cell.length_c   1.000
_cell.angle_alpha   90.00
_cell.angle_beta   90.00
_cell.angle_gamma   90.00
#
_symmetry.space_group_name_H-M   'P 1'
#
loop_
_entity.id
_entity.type
_entity.pdbx_description
1 polymer ?
#
loop_
_entity_poly.entity_id
_entity_poly.type
_entity_poly.pdbx_seq_one_letter_code
_entity_poly.pdbx_strand_id
1 'polypeptide(L)'
;MENMEMGDEVCPWLTRTWQSQFPHYVLLGPESGEEALRIKVKAKAPFSWYNMQRDDNPKSKNFKSTVTAPSGQSEEPVVVVTSAEPTSTSTATPPGPSTSADPEIPSSQAHPITAHLLSQALLSINNWMQTASSKLSILTTMKKILDTQKVLTDAVASHSQSLKELAREHKKLRMMQASKESVKVLRVDVDRLKEDQLPLDLLLDDPMPTAHP
;
A
#
# COMPACT_ATOMS: atom_id res chain seq x y z
N MET A 1 23.38 1.31 30.26
CA MET A 1 22.41 0.85 29.25
C MET A 1 21.45 -0.07 29.99
N GLU A 2 20.39 0.51 30.53
CA GLU A 2 19.32 -0.24 31.20
C GLU A 2 18.33 -0.72 30.14
N ASN A 3 17.99 -2.00 30.19
CA ASN A 3 17.00 -2.61 29.32
C ASN A 3 15.62 -2.25 29.88
N MET A 4 14.83 -1.52 29.08
CA MET A 4 13.47 -1.13 29.43
C MET A 4 12.53 -2.24 28.96
N GLU A 5 12.20 -3.14 29.87
CA GLU A 5 11.24 -4.23 29.68
C GLU A 5 9.83 -3.64 29.62
N MET A 6 9.23 -3.57 28.43
CA MET A 6 7.81 -3.21 28.28
C MET A 6 6.97 -4.40 28.71
N GLY A 7 6.50 -4.38 29.95
CA GLY A 7 5.49 -5.32 30.43
C GLY A 7 4.19 -5.17 29.62
N ASP A 8 3.61 -6.31 29.24
CA ASP A 8 2.33 -6.47 28.55
C ASP A 8 1.12 -6.06 29.43
N GLU A 9 1.15 -4.86 30.00
CA GLU A 9 -0.04 -4.26 30.61
C GLU A 9 -0.94 -3.70 29.52
N VAL A 10 -1.71 -4.60 28.90
CA VAL A 10 -2.90 -4.21 28.13
C VAL A 10 -3.85 -3.50 29.08
N CYS A 11 -3.96 -2.18 28.90
CA CYS A 11 -4.79 -1.27 29.68
C CYS A 11 -6.21 -1.83 29.93
N PRO A 12 -6.60 -2.14 31.19
CA PRO A 12 -7.90 -2.71 31.54
C PRO A 12 -9.12 -1.86 31.15
N TRP A 13 -8.92 -0.58 30.84
CA TRP A 13 -9.99 0.31 30.38
C TRP A 13 -10.32 0.13 28.89
N LEU A 14 -9.39 -0.39 28.09
CA LEU A 14 -9.59 -0.62 26.64
C LEU A 14 -10.47 -1.84 26.35
N THR A 15 -10.47 -2.86 27.22
CA THR A 15 -11.38 -4.01 27.10
C THR A 15 -12.81 -3.66 27.48
N ARG A 16 -13.02 -2.71 28.40
CA ARG A 16 -14.37 -2.34 28.87
C ARG A 16 -15.14 -1.49 27.85
N THR A 17 -14.47 -0.69 27.01
CA THR A 17 -15.12 0.09 25.95
C THR A 17 -15.50 -0.75 24.73
N TRP A 18 -14.70 -1.77 24.40
CA TRP A 18 -15.00 -2.69 23.31
C TRP A 18 -16.26 -3.53 23.55
N GLN A 19 -16.47 -3.99 24.79
CA GLN A 19 -17.61 -4.85 25.13
C GLN A 19 -18.96 -4.11 25.09
N SER A 20 -18.96 -2.79 25.30
CA SER A 20 -20.18 -1.98 25.24
C SER A 20 -20.59 -1.59 23.82
N GLN A 21 -19.68 -1.64 22.85
CA GLN A 21 -19.94 -1.21 21.47
C GLN A 21 -20.46 -2.35 20.57
N PHE A 22 -20.36 -3.60 21.03
CA PHE A 22 -20.70 -4.79 20.26
C PHE A 22 -21.43 -5.86 21.11
N PRO A 23 -22.66 -5.61 21.60
CA PRO A 23 -23.39 -6.56 22.45
C PRO A 23 -23.75 -7.89 21.78
N HIS A 24 -23.53 -8.03 20.47
CA HIS A 24 -23.80 -9.28 19.71
C HIS A 24 -22.57 -10.14 19.43
N TYR A 25 -21.36 -9.69 19.78
CA TYR A 25 -20.19 -10.57 19.77
C TYR A 25 -20.04 -11.22 21.13
N VAL A 26 -20.96 -12.15 21.41
CA VAL A 26 -20.73 -13.17 22.44
C VAL A 26 -19.48 -13.92 21.99
N LEU A 27 -18.42 -13.87 22.81
CA LEU A 27 -17.32 -14.82 22.74
C LEU A 27 -17.94 -16.20 22.94
N LEU A 28 -18.30 -16.86 21.85
CA LEU A 28 -18.69 -18.26 21.84
C LEU A 28 -17.43 -19.03 22.23
N GLY A 29 -17.32 -19.35 23.52
CA GLY A 29 -16.46 -20.42 23.97
C GLY A 29 -16.83 -21.70 23.21
N PRO A 30 -15.86 -22.60 22.96
CA PRO A 30 -16.11 -23.85 22.26
C PRO A 30 -16.95 -24.78 23.16
N GLU A 31 -18.26 -24.55 23.20
CA GLU A 31 -19.20 -25.57 23.64
C GLU A 31 -19.57 -26.43 22.44
N SER A 32 -19.19 -27.70 22.58
CA SER A 32 -19.53 -28.81 21.72
C SER A 32 -21.04 -28.90 21.50
N GLY A 33 -21.48 -28.61 20.28
CA GLY A 33 -22.84 -28.86 19.82
C GLY A 33 -22.88 -28.78 18.30
N GLU A 34 -22.90 -29.94 17.66
CA GLU A 34 -22.91 -30.12 16.22
C GLU A 34 -24.09 -29.41 15.54
N GLU A 35 -23.80 -28.39 14.75
CA GLU A 35 -24.47 -28.18 13.46
C GLU A 35 -23.55 -27.38 12.54
N ALA A 36 -22.82 -28.12 11.70
CA ALA A 36 -21.76 -27.62 10.85
C ALA A 36 -22.31 -26.77 9.70
N LEU A 37 -22.37 -25.44 9.89
CA LEU A 37 -22.42 -24.51 8.77
C LEU A 37 -21.14 -24.65 7.95
N ARG A 38 -21.25 -25.39 6.85
CA ARG A 38 -20.16 -25.72 5.92
C ARG A 38 -19.80 -24.49 5.07
N ILE A 39 -19.28 -23.44 5.69
CA ILE A 39 -18.73 -22.29 4.99
C ILE A 39 -17.41 -22.74 4.34
N LYS A 40 -17.49 -23.11 3.06
CA LYS A 40 -16.34 -23.43 2.21
C LYS A 40 -15.56 -22.16 1.91
N VAL A 41 -14.82 -21.63 2.88
CA VAL A 41 -13.82 -20.59 2.62
C VAL A 41 -12.68 -21.27 1.87
N LYS A 42 -12.55 -21.01 0.56
CA LYS A 42 -11.37 -21.42 -0.20
C LYS A 42 -10.17 -20.72 0.43
N ALA A 43 -9.33 -21.48 1.13
CA ALA A 43 -8.07 -20.97 1.66
C ALA A 43 -7.26 -20.39 0.50
N LYS A 44 -7.15 -19.06 0.47
CA LYS A 44 -6.22 -18.37 -0.43
C LYS A 44 -4.83 -18.71 0.11
N ALA A 45 -4.01 -19.35 -0.72
CA ALA A 45 -2.67 -19.74 -0.32
C ALA A 45 -1.93 -18.52 0.26
N PRO A 46 -1.25 -18.65 1.41
CA PRO A 46 -0.50 -17.55 1.98
C PRO A 46 0.53 -17.07 0.97
N PHE A 47 0.60 -15.74 0.80
CA PHE A 47 1.54 -15.08 -0.08
C PHE A 47 2.97 -15.40 0.41
N SER A 48 3.66 -16.31 -0.27
CA SER A 48 5.03 -16.70 0.06
C SER A 48 6.00 -15.61 -0.40
N TRP A 49 6.57 -14.89 0.57
CA TRP A 49 7.62 -13.89 0.35
C TRP A 49 8.95 -14.47 -0.15
N TYR A 50 9.09 -15.80 -0.19
CA TYR A 50 10.37 -16.48 -0.47
C TYR A 50 10.78 -16.49 -1.95
N ASN A 51 9.92 -16.04 -2.88
CA ASN A 51 10.23 -16.03 -4.31
C ASN A 51 10.91 -14.74 -4.81
N MET A 52 11.24 -13.78 -3.95
CA MET A 52 12.02 -12.59 -4.36
C MET A 52 13.54 -12.77 -4.25
N GLN A 53 14.00 -13.92 -3.77
CA GLN A 53 15.43 -14.25 -3.79
C GLN A 53 15.82 -14.66 -5.22
N ARG A 54 16.06 -13.64 -6.04
CA ARG A 54 16.59 -13.78 -7.40
C ARG A 54 17.83 -14.68 -7.39
N ASP A 55 17.86 -15.57 -8.38
CA ASP A 55 19.01 -16.35 -8.81
C ASP A 55 20.21 -15.46 -9.18
N ASP A 56 20.93 -14.97 -8.18
CA ASP A 56 22.28 -14.42 -8.34
C ASP A 56 23.31 -15.55 -8.27
N ASN A 57 23.16 -16.56 -9.15
CA ASN A 57 24.21 -17.54 -9.40
C ASN A 57 24.80 -17.34 -10.81
N PRO A 58 25.98 -16.70 -10.96
CA PRO A 58 26.53 -16.32 -12.26
C PRO A 58 27.20 -17.47 -13.05
N LYS A 59 26.84 -18.75 -12.84
CA LYS A 59 27.63 -19.87 -13.38
C LYS A 59 26.91 -21.03 -14.08
N SER A 60 25.65 -20.89 -14.51
CA SER A 60 25.05 -21.90 -15.42
C SER A 60 24.99 -21.38 -16.86
N LYS A 61 26.07 -21.61 -17.62
CA LYS A 61 25.97 -21.65 -19.09
C LYS A 61 25.19 -22.92 -19.44
N ASN A 62 24.19 -22.79 -20.32
CA ASN A 62 23.28 -23.83 -20.81
C ASN A 62 21.94 -23.94 -20.06
N PHE A 63 21.11 -22.89 -20.11
CA PHE A 63 19.66 -23.08 -19.98
C PHE A 63 18.98 -22.64 -21.27
N LYS A 64 18.39 -23.63 -21.95
CA LYS A 64 17.51 -23.47 -23.10
C LYS A 64 16.22 -22.86 -22.56
N SER A 65 15.98 -21.58 -22.86
CA SER A 65 14.79 -20.85 -22.41
C SER A 65 13.52 -21.49 -22.97
N THR A 66 12.80 -22.23 -22.14
CA THR A 66 11.38 -22.49 -22.36
C THR A 66 10.63 -21.20 -22.08
N VAL A 67 10.08 -20.60 -23.12
CA VAL A 67 9.20 -19.43 -23.04
C VAL A 67 7.89 -19.88 -22.41
N THR A 68 7.71 -19.65 -21.12
CA THR A 68 6.41 -19.74 -20.46
C THR A 68 5.76 -18.36 -20.54
N ALA A 69 4.69 -18.26 -21.33
CA ALA A 69 3.88 -17.07 -21.46
C ALA A 69 3.25 -16.69 -20.10
N PRO A 70 3.26 -15.42 -19.69
CA PRO A 70 2.54 -14.98 -18.51
C PRO A 70 1.04 -14.94 -18.86
N SER A 71 0.30 -15.96 -18.44
CA SER A 71 -1.17 -15.90 -18.44
C SER A 71 -1.61 -14.91 -17.36
N GLY A 72 -1.70 -13.64 -17.75
CA GLY A 72 -2.26 -12.56 -16.96
C GLY A 72 -3.77 -12.72 -16.89
N GLN A 73 -4.26 -13.56 -15.98
CA GLN A 73 -5.66 -13.59 -15.60
C GLN A 73 -5.84 -12.80 -14.30
N SER A 74 -5.90 -11.48 -14.44
CA SER A 74 -6.43 -10.59 -13.41
C SER A 74 -7.95 -10.76 -13.40
N GLU A 75 -8.44 -11.63 -12.52
CA GLU A 75 -9.86 -11.73 -12.22
C GLU A 75 -10.22 -10.58 -11.29
N GLU A 76 -10.71 -9.49 -11.89
CA GLU A 76 -11.26 -8.32 -11.19
C GLU A 76 -12.53 -8.78 -10.45
N PRO A 77 -12.58 -8.70 -9.10
CA PRO A 77 -13.80 -9.05 -8.38
C PRO A 77 -14.82 -7.94 -8.65
N VAL A 78 -15.76 -8.21 -9.56
CA VAL A 78 -16.98 -7.43 -9.71
C VAL A 78 -17.76 -7.58 -8.40
N VAL A 79 -17.55 -6.67 -7.47
CA VAL A 79 -18.42 -6.52 -6.29
C VAL A 79 -19.72 -5.92 -6.80
N VAL A 80 -20.66 -6.78 -7.17
CA VAL A 80 -22.06 -6.39 -7.37
C VAL A 80 -22.59 -5.99 -6.01
N VAL A 81 -22.51 -4.71 -5.69
CA VAL A 81 -23.25 -4.11 -4.58
C VAL A 81 -24.70 -3.99 -5.04
N THR A 82 -25.48 -5.05 -4.84
CA THR A 82 -26.94 -4.96 -4.86
C THR A 82 -27.37 -4.12 -3.67
N SER A 83 -27.57 -2.82 -3.91
CA SER A 83 -28.28 -1.93 -3.00
C SER A 83 -29.69 -2.50 -2.81
N ALA A 84 -29.93 -3.13 -1.65
CA ALA A 84 -31.26 -3.50 -1.23
C ALA A 84 -32.02 -2.20 -0.95
N GLU A 85 -32.67 -1.68 -1.99
CA GLU A 85 -33.70 -0.65 -1.88
C GLU A 85 -34.81 -1.21 -0.97
N PRO A 86 -35.14 -0.54 0.15
CA PRO A 86 -36.30 -0.94 0.93
C PRO A 86 -37.55 -0.59 0.13
N THR A 87 -38.07 -1.59 -0.60
CA THR A 87 -39.39 -1.54 -1.23
C THR A 87 -40.41 -1.21 -0.15
N SER A 88 -40.78 0.07 -0.06
CA SER A 88 -41.89 0.54 0.75
C SER A 88 -43.16 0.15 0.01
N THR A 89 -43.66 -1.05 0.27
CA THR A 89 -44.98 -1.49 -0.18
C THR A 89 -46.02 -0.61 0.48
N SER A 90 -46.38 0.49 -0.20
CA SER A 90 -47.51 1.34 0.17
C SER A 90 -48.79 0.59 -0.20
N THR A 91 -49.42 -0.02 0.80
CA THR A 91 -50.72 -0.67 0.69
C THR A 91 -51.75 0.34 0.19
N ALA A 92 -52.22 0.14 -1.04
CA ALA A 92 -53.30 0.89 -1.64
C ALA A 92 -54.62 0.60 -0.91
N THR A 93 -55.12 1.58 -0.15
CA THR A 93 -56.47 1.56 0.40
C THR A 93 -57.52 1.86 -0.68
N PRO A 94 -58.68 1.18 -0.65
CA PRO A 94 -59.75 1.42 -1.60
C PRO A 94 -60.45 2.78 -1.35
N PRO A 95 -61.03 3.40 -2.39
CA PRO A 95 -61.77 4.64 -2.26
C PRO A 95 -63.14 4.36 -1.63
N GLY A 96 -63.32 4.81 -0.38
CA GLY A 96 -64.60 4.83 0.33
C GLY A 96 -65.20 6.24 0.41
N PRO A 97 -66.53 6.39 0.53
CA PRO A 97 -67.25 7.61 0.19
C PRO A 97 -67.08 8.72 1.22
N SER A 98 -67.03 9.95 0.70
CA SER A 98 -67.08 11.21 1.42
C SER A 98 -68.26 11.29 2.38
N THR A 99 -67.95 11.52 3.65
CA THR A 99 -68.87 12.16 4.59
C THR A 99 -68.23 13.46 5.05
N SER A 100 -68.74 14.56 4.49
CA SER A 100 -68.49 15.92 4.97
C SER A 100 -69.20 16.07 6.32
N ALA A 101 -68.47 15.84 7.40
CA ALA A 101 -68.87 16.24 8.74
C ALA A 101 -67.92 17.35 9.21
N ASP A 102 -68.56 18.42 9.65
CA ASP A 102 -68.09 19.59 10.40
C ASP A 102 -66.62 19.54 10.89
N PRO A 103 -65.81 20.60 10.69
CA PRO A 103 -64.49 20.72 11.30
C PRO A 103 -64.62 20.86 12.82
N GLU A 104 -64.79 19.73 13.49
CA GLU A 104 -64.70 19.59 14.93
C GLU A 104 -63.26 19.93 15.30
N ILE A 105 -63.07 21.19 15.73
CA ILE A 105 -61.80 21.71 16.21
C ILE A 105 -61.30 20.69 17.23
N PRO A 106 -60.16 20.01 17.00
CA PRO A 106 -59.63 19.06 17.97
C PRO A 106 -59.39 19.86 19.23
N SER A 107 -60.28 19.67 20.20
CA SER A 107 -60.20 20.27 21.52
C SER A 107 -58.82 19.93 22.03
N SER A 108 -58.02 20.97 22.19
CA SER A 108 -56.62 20.89 22.61
C SER A 108 -56.61 20.42 24.06
N GLN A 109 -56.86 19.12 24.27
CA GLN A 109 -56.57 18.46 25.52
C GLN A 109 -55.05 18.53 25.67
N ALA A 110 -54.60 19.55 26.40
CA ALA A 110 -53.24 19.71 26.84
C ALA A 110 -52.84 18.44 27.60
N HIS A 111 -52.29 17.46 26.88
CA HIS A 111 -51.71 16.28 27.49
C HIS A 111 -50.55 16.80 28.33
N PRO A 112 -50.61 16.71 29.67
CA PRO A 112 -49.53 17.18 30.50
C PRO A 112 -48.29 16.39 30.09
N ILE A 113 -47.28 17.11 29.59
CA ILE A 113 -45.98 16.51 29.29
C ILE A 113 -45.51 15.85 30.57
N THR A 114 -45.54 14.52 30.61
CA THR A 114 -45.14 13.78 31.80
C THR A 114 -43.63 13.86 31.93
N ALA A 115 -43.13 13.99 33.16
CA ALA A 115 -41.69 14.02 33.44
C ALA A 115 -40.92 12.82 32.85
N HIS A 116 -41.62 11.70 32.65
CA HIS A 116 -41.11 10.50 31.98
C HIS A 116 -40.74 10.76 30.51
N LEU A 117 -41.60 11.45 29.74
CA LEU A 117 -41.32 11.76 28.32
C LEU A 117 -40.11 12.69 28.18
N LEU A 118 -39.96 13.67 29.05
CA LEU A 118 -38.79 14.54 29.07
C LEU A 118 -37.50 13.77 29.37
N SER A 119 -37.55 12.88 30.37
CA SER A 119 -36.40 12.01 30.69
C SER A 119 -36.01 11.12 29.50
N GLN A 120 -36.98 10.54 28.81
CA GLN A 120 -36.74 9.71 27.63
C GLN A 120 -36.16 10.52 26.46
N ALA A 121 -36.69 11.72 26.22
CA ALA A 121 -36.18 12.63 25.19
C ALA A 121 -34.73 13.04 25.46
N LEU A 122 -34.41 13.41 26.71
CA LEU A 122 -33.05 13.77 27.11
C LEU A 122 -32.07 12.61 26.97
N LEU A 123 -32.49 11.39 27.33
CA LEU A 123 -31.66 10.18 27.16
C LEU A 123 -31.37 9.91 25.67
N SER A 124 -32.39 10.05 24.81
CA SER A 124 -32.26 9.89 23.36
C SER A 124 -31.29 10.92 22.77
N ILE A 125 -31.43 12.20 23.15
CA ILE A 125 -30.54 13.29 22.71
C ILE A 125 -29.10 13.01 23.14
N ASN A 126 -28.89 12.58 24.40
CA ASN A 126 -27.55 12.28 24.89
C ASN A 126 -26.92 11.13 24.09
N ASN A 127 -27.65 10.04 23.85
CA ASN A 127 -27.15 8.93 23.04
C ASN A 127 -26.80 9.35 21.60
N TRP A 128 -27.64 10.19 20.98
CA TRP A 128 -27.39 10.74 19.65
C TRP A 128 -26.15 11.62 19.62
N MET A 129 -25.98 12.49 20.62
CA MET A 129 -24.80 13.36 20.76
C MET A 129 -23.52 12.55 20.93
N GLN A 130 -23.53 11.49 21.76
CA GLN A 130 -22.40 10.58 21.92
C GLN A 130 -22.05 9.86 20.61
N THR A 131 -23.07 9.39 19.89
CA THR A 131 -22.89 8.75 18.59
C THR A 131 -22.29 9.72 17.56
N ALA A 132 -22.78 10.95 17.50
CA ALA A 132 -22.26 11.98 16.61
C ALA A 132 -20.81 12.35 16.94
N SER A 133 -20.48 12.52 18.23
CA SER A 133 -19.13 12.80 18.70
C SER A 133 -18.15 11.68 18.32
N SER A 134 -18.55 10.41 18.51
CA SER A 134 -17.76 9.25 18.12
C SER A 134 -17.49 9.22 16.61
N LYS A 135 -18.51 9.47 15.77
CA LYS A 135 -18.36 9.54 14.32
C LYS A 135 -17.41 10.66 13.87
N LEU A 136 -17.49 11.84 14.50
CA LEU A 136 -16.59 12.96 14.21
C LEU A 136 -15.13 12.64 14.57
N SER A 137 -14.90 11.94 15.68
CA SER A 137 -13.57 11.47 16.08
C SER A 137 -12.97 10.51 15.06
N ILE A 138 -13.77 9.56 14.55
CA ILE A 138 -13.35 8.62 13.50
C ILE A 138 -12.99 9.38 12.22
N LEU A 139 -13.84 10.30 11.77
CA LEU A 139 -13.58 11.12 10.58
C LEU A 139 -12.30 11.94 10.70
N THR A 140 -12.06 12.53 11.89
CA THR A 140 -10.84 13.28 12.18
C THR A 140 -9.60 12.39 12.10
N THR A 141 -9.69 11.16 12.61
CA THR A 141 -8.60 10.18 12.55
C THR A 141 -8.33 9.74 11.12
N MET A 142 -9.38 9.46 10.33
CA MET A 142 -9.24 9.12 8.90
C MET A 142 -8.57 10.24 8.10
N LYS A 143 -8.93 11.50 8.39
CA LYS A 143 -8.29 12.66 7.75
C LYS A 143 -6.78 12.69 8.02
N LYS A 144 -6.36 12.51 9.28
CA LYS A 144 -4.93 12.47 9.64
C LYS A 144 -4.18 11.33 8.94
N ILE A 145 -4.81 10.17 8.80
CA ILE A 145 -4.23 9.04 8.06
C ILE A 145 -4.03 9.41 6.59
N LEU A 146 -5.02 10.03 5.95
CA LEU A 146 -4.94 10.46 4.55
C LEU A 146 -3.84 11.52 4.34
N ASP A 147 -3.74 12.49 5.25
CA ASP A 147 -2.68 13.51 5.22
C ASP A 147 -1.29 12.86 5.35
N THR A 148 -1.14 11.87 6.22
CA THR A 148 0.11 11.11 6.38
C THR A 148 0.45 10.29 5.13
N GLN A 149 -0.55 9.63 4.53
CA GLN A 149 -0.38 8.88 3.28
C GLN A 149 0.14 9.77 2.15
N LYS A 150 -0.41 10.99 2.03
CA LYS A 150 0.05 11.96 1.03
C LYS A 150 1.54 12.30 1.20
N VAL A 151 1.98 12.61 2.42
CA VAL A 151 3.39 12.90 2.72
C VAL A 151 4.29 11.71 2.38
N LEU A 152 3.87 10.48 2.69
CA LEU A 152 4.61 9.27 2.35
C LEU A 152 4.70 9.06 0.83
N THR A 153 3.62 9.30 0.09
CA THR A 153 3.62 9.21 -1.38
C THR A 153 4.62 10.18 -2.00
N ASP A 154 4.65 11.44 -1.53
CA ASP A 154 5.57 12.45 -2.01
C ASP A 154 7.03 12.08 -1.70
N ALA A 155 7.30 11.55 -0.50
CA ALA A 155 8.62 11.07 -0.11
C ALA A 155 9.11 9.90 -0.98
N VAL A 156 8.24 8.93 -1.29
CA VAL A 156 8.55 7.80 -2.19
C VAL A 156 8.86 8.30 -3.60
N ALA A 157 8.10 9.27 -4.11
CA ALA A 157 8.35 9.87 -5.42
C ALA A 157 9.72 10.58 -5.47
N SER A 158 10.05 11.36 -4.44
CA SER A 158 11.35 12.03 -4.30
C SER A 158 12.52 11.04 -4.25
N HIS A 159 12.38 9.95 -3.48
CA HIS A 159 13.40 8.92 -3.40
C HIS A 159 13.59 8.18 -4.73
N SER A 160 12.51 7.86 -5.44
CA SER A 160 12.55 7.26 -6.78
C SER A 160 13.32 8.14 -7.77
N GLN A 161 13.15 9.46 -7.70
CA GLN A 161 13.91 10.40 -8.51
C GLN A 161 15.41 10.40 -8.16
N SER A 162 15.75 10.42 -6.87
CA SER A 162 17.13 10.38 -6.39
C SER A 162 17.85 9.09 -6.82
N LEU A 163 17.15 7.96 -6.77
CA LEU A 163 17.69 6.67 -7.23
C LEU A 163 17.96 6.66 -8.75
N LYS A 164 17.08 7.27 -9.55
CA LYS A 164 17.31 7.44 -11.00
C LYS A 164 18.53 8.29 -11.29
N GLU A 165 18.76 9.34 -10.51
CA GLU A 165 19.94 10.20 -10.63
C GLU A 165 21.23 9.45 -10.27
N LEU A 166 21.23 8.73 -9.14
CA LEU A 166 22.36 7.89 -8.73
C LEU A 166 22.73 6.85 -9.79
N ALA A 167 21.73 6.21 -10.42
CA ALA A 167 21.96 5.25 -11.50
C ALA A 167 22.65 5.90 -12.73
N ARG A 168 22.32 7.15 -13.05
CA ARG A 168 22.96 7.90 -14.14
C ARG A 168 24.41 8.23 -13.79
N GLU A 169 24.67 8.70 -12.57
CA GLU A 169 26.04 9.00 -12.12
C GLU A 169 26.92 7.75 -12.08
N HIS A 170 26.40 6.64 -11.57
CA HIS A 170 27.12 5.37 -11.60
C HIS A 170 27.45 4.92 -13.02
N LYS A 171 26.53 5.12 -13.99
CA LYS A 171 26.80 4.86 -15.41
C LYS A 171 27.94 5.73 -15.93
N LYS A 172 27.99 7.03 -15.60
CA LYS A 172 29.08 7.93 -16.00
C LYS A 172 30.42 7.50 -15.42
N LEU A 173 30.46 7.17 -14.12
CA LEU A 173 31.66 6.67 -13.43
C LEU A 173 32.24 5.43 -14.12
N ARG A 174 31.38 4.47 -14.51
CA ARG A 174 31.81 3.26 -15.23
C ARG A 174 32.48 3.60 -16.57
N MET A 175 31.93 4.54 -17.33
CA MET A 175 32.50 4.96 -18.61
C MET A 175 33.85 5.65 -18.42
N MET A 176 33.99 6.49 -17.39
CA MET A 176 35.26 7.13 -17.06
C MET A 176 36.33 6.13 -16.61
N GLN A 177 35.95 5.12 -15.82
CA GLN A 177 36.87 4.08 -15.39
C GLN A 177 37.37 3.24 -16.57
N ALA A 178 36.48 2.86 -17.51
CA ALA A 178 36.87 2.14 -18.72
C ALA A 178 37.87 2.95 -19.57
N SER A 179 37.68 4.26 -19.68
CA SER A 179 38.63 5.16 -20.35
C SER A 179 39.98 5.26 -19.64
N LYS A 180 40.00 5.21 -18.30
CA LYS A 180 41.27 5.25 -17.55
C LYS A 180 42.10 3.99 -17.76
N GLU A 181 41.45 2.83 -17.79
CA GLU A 181 42.14 1.56 -18.05
C GLU A 181 42.64 1.48 -19.50
N SER A 182 41.87 1.95 -20.49
CA SER A 182 42.35 1.98 -21.88
C SER A 182 43.57 2.89 -22.07
N VAL A 183 43.62 4.02 -21.36
CA VAL A 183 44.80 4.91 -21.35
C VAL A 183 46.04 4.21 -20.77
N LYS A 184 45.90 3.37 -19.74
CA LYS A 184 47.03 2.60 -19.19
C LYS A 184 47.55 1.59 -20.21
N VAL A 185 46.66 0.85 -20.87
CA VAL A 185 47.05 -0.12 -21.92
C VAL A 185 47.80 0.59 -23.06
N LEU A 186 47.26 1.73 -23.53
CA LEU A 186 47.90 2.54 -24.56
C LEU A 186 49.32 3.01 -24.18
N ARG A 187 49.56 3.38 -22.91
CA ARG A 187 50.91 3.76 -22.45
C ARG A 187 51.88 2.59 -22.54
N VAL A 188 51.47 1.40 -22.11
CA VAL A 188 52.30 0.18 -22.19
C VAL A 188 52.63 -0.15 -23.65
N ASP A 189 51.66 -0.07 -24.56
CA ASP A 189 51.91 -0.32 -25.98
C ASP A 189 52.83 0.74 -26.62
N VAL A 190 52.68 2.01 -26.24
CA VAL A 190 53.59 3.09 -26.69
C VAL A 190 55.01 2.86 -26.22
N ASP A 191 55.21 2.42 -24.97
CA ASP A 191 56.55 2.18 -24.44
C ASP A 191 57.18 0.92 -25.08
N ARG A 192 56.39 -0.14 -25.33
CA ARG A 192 56.87 -1.31 -26.09
C ARG A 192 57.30 -0.95 -27.51
N LEU A 193 56.56 -0.06 -28.19
CA LEU A 193 56.92 0.40 -29.53
C LEU A 193 58.22 1.22 -29.56
N LYS A 194 58.56 1.91 -28.46
CA LYS A 194 59.84 2.63 -28.35
C LYS A 194 61.02 1.68 -28.16
N GLU A 195 60.83 0.55 -27.48
CA GLU A 195 61.85 -0.49 -27.35
C GLU A 195 62.12 -1.18 -28.71
N ASP A 196 61.07 -1.39 -29.50
CA ASP A 196 61.15 -2.00 -30.83
C ASP A 196 61.62 -1.03 -31.94
N GLN A 197 61.61 0.29 -31.70
CA GLN A 197 62.29 1.25 -32.57
C GLN A 197 63.81 1.09 -32.39
N LEU A 198 64.39 0.24 -33.23
CA LEU A 198 65.82 0.28 -33.57
C LEU A 198 66.24 1.74 -33.78
N PRO A 199 67.41 2.17 -33.28
CA PRO A 199 67.90 3.53 -33.48
C PRO A 199 67.85 3.86 -34.97
N LEU A 200 66.91 4.72 -35.37
CA LEU A 200 66.80 5.17 -36.77
C LEU A 200 68.10 5.88 -37.21
N ASP A 201 68.91 6.28 -36.24
CA ASP A 201 70.26 6.81 -36.42
C ASP A 201 71.22 5.83 -37.14
N LEU A 202 70.97 4.52 -37.10
CA LEU A 202 71.81 3.52 -37.81
C LEU A 202 71.43 3.33 -39.29
N LEU A 203 70.29 3.87 -39.75
CA LEU A 203 69.83 3.71 -41.14
C LEU A 203 70.07 4.95 -42.01
N LEU A 204 70.50 6.07 -41.41
CA LEU A 204 70.73 7.36 -42.08
C LEU A 204 72.21 7.77 -42.06
N ASP A 205 73.14 6.81 -42.00
CA ASP A 205 74.53 7.05 -42.39
C ASP A 205 74.58 7.30 -43.90
N ASP A 206 74.41 8.56 -44.27
CA ASP A 206 74.58 9.05 -45.63
C ASP A 206 76.06 8.91 -46.00
N PRO A 207 76.42 8.09 -47.01
CA PRO A 207 77.81 7.89 -47.38
C PRO A 207 78.40 9.22 -47.85
N MET A 208 79.26 9.80 -47.01
CA MET A 208 80.04 11.00 -47.34
C MET A 208 80.75 10.78 -48.68
N PRO A 209 80.54 11.64 -49.70
CA PRO A 209 81.17 11.46 -51.00
C PRO A 209 82.66 11.70 -50.86
N THR A 210 83.45 10.63 -50.96
CA THR A 210 84.90 10.71 -51.04
C THR A 210 85.32 11.40 -52.32
N ALA A 211 85.79 12.63 -52.20
CA ALA A 211 86.49 13.34 -53.27
C ALA A 211 87.83 12.65 -53.52
N HIS A 212 87.99 12.05 -54.70
CA HIS A 212 89.27 11.55 -55.18
C HIS A 212 90.02 12.67 -55.95
N PRO A 213 91.34 12.84 -55.70
CA PRO A 213 92.21 13.79 -56.42
C PRO A 213 92.62 13.32 -57.81
#